data_AF-A0A9W5TV19-F1
#
_entry.id   AF-A0A9W5TV19-F1
#
_cell.length_a   1.000
_cell.length_b   1.000
_cell.length_c   1.000
_cell.angle_alpha   90.00
_cell.angle_beta   90.00
_cell.angle_gamma   90.00
#
_symmetry.space_group_name_H-M   'P 1'
#
loop_
_entity.id
_entity.type
_entity.pdbx_description
1 polymer ?
#
loop_
_entity_poly.entity_id
_entity_poly.type
_entity_poly.pdbx_seq_one_letter_code
_entity_poly.pdbx_strand_id
1 'polypeptide(L)'
;MKQTNKLTQIIGWLLFVFAIGFFCLQMGYFFIHAKFQAEYIDNRIFYIINILCVICVALAILLLLKTTKRWKQIGAGVVVIFIIVNGVLLVKSNQQIKNITSISPDFKHVLSIKEDTESGEAVYYRSYFDILARPKEKLPYKTDGDYKVKWLANDVAAVTYKAADNSIHQFIGTYGYRGNGISYYYVGAEMHGRYQGDNAEVINNTEGITVTENGKTELFDWDHIQQFGTLAIVLMKDDHAAWTIALDENFEMYSDASIPPSGNIVLYKATMEKNEPVTLRRIADNKSNE
;
A
#
# COMPACT_ATOMS: atom_id res chain seq x y z
N MET A 1 43.08 2.99 -36.12
CA MET A 1 41.91 3.76 -35.62
C MET A 1 40.72 2.78 -35.53
N LYS A 2 40.45 2.16 -34.37
CA LYS A 2 39.32 1.23 -34.24
C LYS A 2 38.02 2.05 -34.29
N GLN A 3 37.26 1.94 -35.37
CA GLN A 3 35.93 2.52 -35.52
C GLN A 3 35.06 1.97 -34.39
N THR A 4 34.68 2.82 -33.44
CA THR A 4 33.62 2.49 -32.50
C THR A 4 32.36 2.24 -33.31
N ASN A 5 31.76 1.06 -33.15
CA ASN A 5 30.54 0.68 -33.86
C ASN A 5 29.43 1.72 -33.59
N LYS A 6 28.70 2.15 -34.62
CA LYS A 6 27.59 3.12 -34.49
C LYS A 6 26.61 2.71 -33.38
N LEU A 7 26.37 1.41 -33.22
CA LEU A 7 25.52 0.87 -32.16
C LEU A 7 26.03 1.19 -30.75
N THR A 8 27.34 1.10 -30.52
CA THR A 8 27.99 1.39 -29.23
C THR A 8 27.83 2.86 -28.85
N GLN A 9 27.89 3.76 -29.83
CA GLN A 9 27.66 5.19 -29.60
C GLN A 9 26.20 5.48 -29.26
N ILE A 10 25.25 4.86 -29.95
CA ILE A 10 23.82 5.01 -29.68
C ILE A 10 23.50 4.56 -28.25
N ILE A 11 23.98 3.37 -27.84
CA ILE A 11 23.77 2.85 -26.48
C ILE A 11 24.40 3.78 -25.43
N GLY A 12 25.62 4.27 -25.69
CA GLY A 12 26.29 5.21 -24.79
C GLY A 12 25.50 6.49 -24.56
N TRP A 13 24.94 7.08 -25.63
CA TRP A 13 24.08 8.26 -25.53
C TRP A 13 22.77 7.98 -24.79
N LEU A 14 22.15 6.82 -25.06
CA LEU A 14 20.91 6.42 -24.38
C LEU A 14 21.11 6.24 -22.87
N LEU A 15 22.22 5.62 -22.46
CA LEU A 15 22.61 5.52 -21.06
C LEU A 15 22.89 6.88 -20.42
N PHE A 16 23.50 7.81 -21.16
CA PHE A 16 23.73 9.16 -20.68
C PHE A 16 22.41 9.92 -20.46
N VAL A 17 21.44 9.77 -21.35
CA VAL A 17 20.09 10.34 -21.19
C VAL A 17 19.39 9.76 -19.96
N PHE A 18 19.45 8.45 -19.73
CA PHE A 18 18.91 7.86 -18.51
C PHE A 18 19.59 8.35 -17.24
N ALA A 19 20.91 8.51 -17.25
CA ALA A 19 21.65 9.10 -16.13
C ALA A 19 21.16 10.52 -15.81
N ILE A 20 20.97 11.37 -16.83
CA ILE A 20 20.39 12.70 -16.65
C ILE A 20 18.98 12.59 -16.05
N GLY A 21 18.15 11.66 -16.55
CA GLY A 21 16.82 11.40 -16.02
C GLY A 21 16.83 11.07 -14.52
N PHE A 22 17.65 10.11 -14.10
CA PHE A 22 17.80 9.74 -12.68
C PHE A 22 18.35 10.90 -11.84
N PHE A 23 19.32 11.65 -12.35
CA PHE A 23 19.85 12.83 -11.67
C PHE A 23 18.77 13.90 -11.47
N CYS A 24 18.00 14.22 -12.51
CA CYS A 24 16.88 15.16 -12.43
C CYS A 24 15.80 14.67 -11.46
N LEU A 25 15.49 13.37 -11.46
CA LEU A 25 14.56 12.76 -10.51
C LEU A 25 15.03 12.96 -9.07
N GLN A 26 16.32 12.76 -8.81
CA GLN A 26 16.91 12.94 -7.47
C GLN A 26 16.91 14.40 -7.03
N MET A 27 17.24 15.33 -7.93
CA MET A 27 17.15 16.77 -7.67
C MET A 27 15.71 17.21 -7.41
N GLY A 28 14.75 16.68 -8.19
CA GLY A 28 13.33 16.89 -8.00
C GLY A 28 12.85 16.36 -6.64
N TYR A 29 13.31 15.17 -6.24
CA TYR A 29 13.05 14.61 -4.92
C TYR A 29 13.53 15.55 -3.80
N PHE A 30 14.77 16.05 -3.84
CA PHE A 30 15.26 16.96 -2.81
C PHE A 30 14.43 18.24 -2.72
N PHE A 31 14.03 18.81 -3.86
CA PHE A 31 13.17 19.98 -3.91
C PHE A 31 11.79 19.70 -3.29
N ILE A 32 11.17 18.58 -3.67
CA ILE A 32 9.84 18.20 -3.16
C ILE A 32 9.91 17.87 -1.66
N HIS A 33 10.92 17.12 -1.24
CA HIS A 33 11.12 16.78 0.17
C HIS A 33 11.27 18.04 1.03
N ALA A 34 12.13 18.98 0.62
CA ALA A 34 12.34 20.23 1.33
C ALA A 34 11.07 21.10 1.43
N LYS A 35 10.30 21.19 0.35
CA LYS A 35 9.12 22.08 0.28
C LYS A 35 7.85 21.46 0.86
N PHE A 36 7.68 20.15 0.73
CA PHE A 36 6.41 19.48 0.92
C PHE A 36 6.45 18.34 1.94
N GLN A 37 7.62 18.04 2.51
CA GLN A 37 7.82 16.92 3.43
C GLN A 37 7.33 15.59 2.83
N ALA A 38 7.43 15.48 1.50
CA ALA A 38 7.15 14.23 0.80
C ALA A 38 8.45 13.43 0.68
N GLU A 39 8.32 12.13 0.81
CA GLU A 39 9.42 11.19 0.73
C GLU A 39 9.11 10.17 -0.36
N TYR A 40 10.08 9.33 -0.71
CA TYR A 40 9.76 8.15 -1.51
C TYR A 40 8.80 7.24 -0.74
N ILE A 41 7.91 6.55 -1.47
CA ILE A 41 7.03 5.50 -0.94
C ILE A 41 7.81 4.40 -0.21
N ASP A 42 9.06 4.23 -0.59
CA ASP A 42 9.98 3.25 -0.03
C ASP A 42 11.38 3.88 0.06
N ASN A 43 11.96 3.90 1.26
CA ASN A 43 13.26 4.53 1.49
C ASN A 43 14.39 3.90 0.64
N ARG A 44 14.22 2.65 0.22
CA ARG A 44 15.21 1.94 -0.62
C ARG A 44 15.33 2.56 -2.02
N ILE A 45 14.26 3.17 -2.53
CA ILE A 45 14.22 3.78 -3.87
C ILE A 45 15.29 4.86 -4.02
N PHE A 46 15.50 5.68 -2.99
CA PHE A 46 16.52 6.74 -2.98
C PHE A 46 17.91 6.21 -3.35
N TYR A 47 18.33 5.13 -2.69
CA TYR A 47 19.65 4.53 -2.90
C TYR A 47 19.75 3.78 -4.24
N ILE A 48 18.67 3.10 -4.64
CA ILE A 48 18.60 2.38 -5.91
C ILE A 48 18.74 3.35 -7.09
N ILE A 49 18.04 4.49 -7.06
CA ILE A 49 18.15 5.54 -8.10
C ILE A 49 19.59 6.07 -8.19
N ASN A 50 20.23 6.34 -7.05
CA ASN A 50 21.62 6.81 -7.01
C ASN A 50 22.59 5.79 -7.65
N ILE A 51 22.43 4.50 -7.30
CA ILE A 51 23.26 3.42 -7.85
C ILE A 51 23.05 3.30 -9.37
N LEU A 52 21.80 3.29 -9.83
CA LEU A 52 21.46 3.22 -11.26
C LEU A 52 22.02 4.42 -12.02
N CYS A 53 21.89 5.63 -11.46
CA CYS A 53 22.44 6.85 -12.04
C CYS A 53 23.95 6.71 -12.29
N VAL A 54 24.72 6.30 -11.27
CA VAL A 54 26.18 6.17 -11.38
C VAL A 54 26.60 5.06 -12.34
N ILE A 55 25.88 3.93 -12.37
CA ILE A 55 26.12 2.85 -13.35
C ILE A 55 25.89 3.37 -14.78
N CYS A 56 24.78 4.07 -15.02
CA CYS A 56 24.47 4.64 -16.32
C CYS A 56 25.54 5.65 -16.79
N VAL A 57 25.98 6.56 -15.91
CA VAL A 57 27.07 7.50 -16.20
C VAL A 57 28.37 6.77 -16.52
N ALA A 58 28.75 5.80 -15.69
CA ALA A 58 30.00 5.06 -15.87
C ALA A 58 30.04 4.30 -17.19
N LEU A 59 28.96 3.60 -17.54
CA LEU A 59 28.83 2.90 -18.81
C LEU A 59 28.80 3.86 -20.00
N ALA A 60 28.08 4.98 -19.89
CA ALA A 60 28.07 6.01 -20.93
C ALA A 60 29.49 6.55 -21.22
N ILE A 61 30.25 6.89 -20.17
CA ILE A 61 31.64 7.35 -20.29
C ILE A 61 32.52 6.30 -20.96
N LEU A 62 32.41 5.03 -20.56
CA LEU A 62 33.20 3.93 -21.13
C LEU A 62 32.92 3.70 -22.62
N LEU A 63 31.69 3.93 -23.06
CA LEU A 63 31.25 3.71 -24.45
C LEU A 63 31.50 4.92 -25.36
N LEU A 64 31.33 6.14 -24.84
CA LEU A 64 31.43 7.37 -25.62
C LEU A 64 32.85 7.95 -25.65
N LEU A 65 33.62 7.81 -24.56
CA LEU A 65 34.92 8.46 -24.42
C LEU A 65 36.07 7.46 -24.53
N LYS A 66 37.08 7.82 -25.33
CA LYS A 66 38.36 7.09 -25.40
C LYS A 66 39.23 7.47 -24.21
N THR A 67 38.98 6.84 -23.08
CA THR A 67 39.79 6.97 -21.86
C THR A 67 40.98 6.02 -21.84
N THR A 68 42.09 6.44 -21.23
CA THR A 68 43.26 5.58 -21.02
C THR A 68 42.97 4.51 -19.95
N LYS A 69 43.73 3.41 -19.97
CA LYS A 69 43.55 2.29 -19.03
C LYS A 69 43.62 2.75 -17.56
N ARG A 70 44.51 3.69 -17.23
CA ARG A 70 44.64 4.26 -15.88
C ARG A 70 43.37 4.98 -15.42
N TRP A 71 42.82 5.88 -16.25
CA TRP A 71 41.58 6.60 -15.93
C TRP A 71 40.38 5.66 -15.82
N LYS A 72 40.33 4.59 -16.61
CA LYS A 72 39.28 3.56 -16.47
C LYS A 72 39.36 2.83 -15.14
N GLN A 73 40.57 2.48 -14.68
CA GLN A 73 40.76 1.83 -13.38
C GLN A 73 40.38 2.76 -12.22
N ILE A 74 40.79 4.02 -12.28
CA ILE A 74 40.43 5.03 -11.26
C ILE A 74 38.91 5.24 -11.24
N GLY A 75 38.29 5.47 -12.40
CA GLY A 75 36.85 5.66 -12.50
C GLY A 75 36.06 4.44 -12.02
N ALA A 76 36.50 3.23 -12.37
CA ALA A 76 35.90 2.00 -11.87
C ALA A 76 36.01 1.90 -10.34
N GLY A 77 37.16 2.24 -9.75
CA GLY A 77 37.34 2.29 -8.30
C GLY A 77 36.36 3.23 -7.61
N VAL A 78 36.19 4.45 -8.15
CA VAL A 78 35.23 5.44 -7.62
C VAL A 78 33.79 4.93 -7.70
N VAL A 79 33.40 4.34 -8.82
CA VAL A 79 32.06 3.77 -9.01
C VAL A 79 31.81 2.64 -8.01
N VAL A 80 32.77 1.73 -7.84
CA VAL A 80 32.65 0.62 -6.89
C VAL A 80 32.50 1.14 -5.46
N ILE A 81 33.33 2.11 -5.04
CA ILE A 81 33.22 2.72 -3.71
C ILE A 81 31.84 3.39 -3.54
N PHE A 82 31.37 4.14 -4.54
CA PHE A 82 30.06 4.80 -4.48
C PHE A 82 28.91 3.80 -4.32
N ILE A 83 28.94 2.69 -5.07
CA ILE A 83 27.95 1.62 -4.96
C ILE A 83 28.00 0.95 -3.59
N ILE A 84 29.20 0.66 -3.07
CA ILE A 84 29.37 0.08 -1.73
C ILE A 84 28.79 1.01 -0.66
N VAL A 85 29.10 2.31 -0.71
CA VAL A 85 28.58 3.29 0.25
C VAL A 85 27.06 3.37 0.19
N ASN A 86 26.45 3.48 -0.98
CA ASN A 86 24.98 3.48 -1.11
C ASN A 86 24.36 2.15 -0.69
N GLY A 87 25.03 1.02 -0.95
CA GLY A 87 24.60 -0.29 -0.49
C GLY A 87 24.58 -0.40 1.03
N VAL A 88 25.63 0.08 1.71
CA VAL A 88 25.70 0.12 3.18
C VAL A 88 24.63 1.05 3.75
N LEU A 89 24.44 2.24 3.16
CA LEU A 89 23.41 3.18 3.61
C LEU A 89 21.98 2.63 3.39
N LEU A 90 21.74 1.91 2.29
CA LEU A 90 20.47 1.23 2.03
C LEU A 90 20.20 0.19 3.12
N VAL A 91 21.17 -0.68 3.41
CA VAL A 91 21.04 -1.71 4.45
C VAL A 91 20.79 -1.07 5.81
N LYS A 92 21.57 -0.05 6.18
CA LYS A 92 21.38 0.68 7.45
C LYS A 92 20.00 1.33 7.52
N SER A 93 19.57 1.98 6.45
CA SER A 93 18.25 2.61 6.39
C SER A 93 17.12 1.59 6.54
N ASN A 94 17.27 0.41 5.95
CA ASN A 94 16.26 -0.66 6.04
C ASN A 94 16.30 -1.39 7.40
N GLN A 95 17.44 -1.37 8.08
CA GLN A 95 17.56 -1.85 9.46
C GLN A 95 16.91 -0.89 10.45
N GLN A 96 16.94 0.42 10.20
CA GLN A 96 16.31 1.41 11.06
C GLN A 96 14.81 1.53 10.78
N ILE A 97 14.45 1.57 9.49
CA ILE A 97 13.07 1.73 9.02
C ILE A 97 12.68 0.53 8.15
N LYS A 98 11.76 -0.28 8.65
CA LYS A 98 11.14 -1.35 7.87
C LYS A 98 10.07 -0.74 6.98
N ASN A 99 10.19 -0.95 5.67
CA ASN A 99 9.25 -0.44 4.68
C ASN A 99 8.30 -1.56 4.26
N ILE A 100 7.00 -1.37 4.50
CA ILE A 100 5.93 -2.27 4.09
C ILE A 100 5.21 -1.61 2.92
N THR A 101 5.51 -2.11 1.72
CA THR A 101 4.96 -1.57 0.47
C THR A 101 4.23 -2.64 -0.33
N SER A 102 3.07 -2.28 -0.89
CA SER A 102 2.28 -3.17 -1.73
C SER A 102 1.56 -2.37 -2.81
N ILE A 103 1.54 -2.88 -4.03
CA ILE A 103 0.90 -2.24 -5.19
C ILE A 103 -0.49 -2.87 -5.38
N SER A 104 -1.50 -2.05 -5.68
CA SER A 104 -2.86 -2.53 -5.95
C SER A 104 -2.91 -3.45 -7.18
N PRO A 105 -3.91 -4.33 -7.28
CA PRO A 105 -4.06 -5.21 -8.43
C PRO A 105 -4.21 -4.46 -9.77
N ASP A 106 -4.78 -3.25 -9.77
CA ASP A 106 -4.89 -2.40 -10.95
C ASP A 106 -3.71 -1.43 -11.17
N PHE A 107 -2.68 -1.51 -10.31
CA PHE A 107 -1.47 -0.68 -10.33
C PHE A 107 -1.69 0.83 -10.13
N LYS A 108 -2.89 1.27 -9.73
CA LYS A 108 -3.17 2.71 -9.51
C LYS A 108 -2.86 3.19 -8.10
N HIS A 109 -2.67 2.29 -7.15
CA HIS A 109 -2.48 2.62 -5.74
C HIS A 109 -1.30 1.87 -5.15
N VAL A 110 -0.65 2.51 -4.18
CA VAL A 110 0.47 1.92 -3.43
C VAL A 110 0.20 2.13 -1.96
N LEU A 111 0.07 1.02 -1.23
CA LEU A 111 0.16 1.01 0.22
C LEU A 111 1.62 1.21 0.61
N SER A 112 1.87 2.18 1.50
CA SER A 112 3.18 2.42 2.10
C SER A 112 3.01 2.63 3.61
N ILE A 113 3.66 1.77 4.38
CA ILE A 113 3.82 1.92 5.83
C ILE A 113 5.31 1.88 6.12
N LYS A 114 5.77 2.80 6.98
CA LYS A 114 7.14 2.83 7.47
C LYS A 114 7.11 2.60 8.98
N GLU A 115 7.83 1.59 9.42
CA GLU A 115 7.96 1.23 10.82
C GLU A 115 9.38 1.54 11.29
N ASP A 116 9.48 2.27 12.38
CA ASP A 116 10.71 2.43 13.13
C ASP A 116 10.97 1.17 13.96
N THR A 117 12.04 0.46 13.61
CA THR A 117 12.37 -0.87 14.18
C THR A 117 12.81 -0.84 15.65
N GLU A 118 13.20 0.33 16.17
CA GLU A 118 13.64 0.47 17.56
C GLU A 118 12.43 0.73 18.48
N SER A 119 11.51 1.59 18.03
CA SER A 119 10.34 2.00 18.80
C SER A 119 9.09 1.16 18.56
N GLY A 120 9.04 0.41 17.45
CA GLY A 120 7.86 -0.31 16.95
C GLY A 120 6.76 0.63 16.42
N GLU A 121 7.04 1.93 16.28
CA GLU A 121 6.07 2.89 15.75
C GLU A 121 5.94 2.75 14.23
N ALA A 122 4.72 2.51 13.76
CA ALA A 122 4.40 2.43 12.35
C ALA A 122 3.56 3.62 11.89
N VAL A 123 3.89 4.15 10.72
CA VAL A 123 3.21 5.31 10.13
C VAL A 123 2.74 4.95 8.73
N TYR A 124 1.46 5.15 8.45
CA TYR A 124 0.90 5.06 7.11
C TYR A 124 1.22 6.33 6.32
N TYR A 125 1.71 6.13 5.10
CA TYR A 125 2.02 7.17 4.15
C TYR A 125 1.01 7.15 3.00
N ARG A 126 0.41 8.31 2.72
CA ARG A 126 -0.47 8.49 1.55
C ARG A 126 0.39 8.73 0.32
N SER A 127 0.22 7.89 -0.70
CA SER A 127 0.93 8.05 -1.98
C SER A 127 0.44 9.27 -2.76
N TYR A 128 1.38 9.90 -3.45
CA TYR A 128 1.19 11.01 -4.40
C TYR A 128 2.11 10.76 -5.59
N PHE A 129 1.58 10.87 -6.82
CA PHE A 129 2.35 10.62 -8.04
C PHE A 129 3.07 9.25 -8.05
N ASP A 130 2.46 8.24 -7.43
CA ASP A 130 2.87 6.82 -7.35
C ASP A 130 4.19 6.49 -6.65
N ILE A 131 5.22 7.33 -6.75
CA ILE A 131 6.56 7.07 -6.19
C ILE A 131 6.85 7.91 -4.94
N LEU A 132 6.05 8.93 -4.67
CA LEU A 132 6.19 9.78 -3.48
C LEU A 132 5.05 9.53 -2.51
N ALA A 133 5.28 9.80 -1.25
CA ALA A 133 4.26 9.70 -0.22
C ALA A 133 4.52 10.70 0.91
N ARG A 134 3.46 11.01 1.66
CA ARG A 134 3.55 11.83 2.88
C ARG A 134 3.00 11.08 4.08
N PRO A 135 3.57 11.26 5.28
CA PRO A 135 3.00 10.68 6.49
C PRO A 135 1.57 11.21 6.66
N LYS A 136 0.63 10.30 6.92
CA LYS A 136 -0.79 10.63 7.07
C LYS A 136 -1.28 10.34 8.47
N GLU A 137 -1.04 9.12 8.96
CA GLU A 137 -1.51 8.69 10.28
C GLU A 137 -0.56 7.66 10.89
N LYS A 138 -0.41 7.72 12.21
CA LYS A 138 0.29 6.68 12.97
C LYS A 138 -0.67 5.51 13.18
N LEU A 139 -0.15 4.29 13.07
CA LEU A 139 -0.90 3.12 13.52
C LEU A 139 -1.06 3.20 15.05
N PRO A 140 -2.24 2.85 15.59
CA PRO A 140 -2.55 3.06 17.01
C PRO A 140 -1.72 2.17 17.94
N TYR A 141 -1.30 1.00 17.47
CA TYR A 141 -0.57 0.03 18.26
C TYR A 141 0.85 -0.17 17.72
N LYS A 142 1.80 -0.26 18.65
CA LYS A 142 3.19 -0.60 18.33
C LYS A 142 3.26 -2.06 17.91
N THR A 143 3.95 -2.32 16.82
CA THR A 143 4.04 -3.63 16.20
C THR A 143 5.24 -4.44 16.71
N ASP A 144 5.18 -5.76 16.57
CA ASP A 144 6.34 -6.66 16.69
C ASP A 144 7.16 -6.79 15.39
N GLY A 145 6.69 -6.11 14.33
CA GLY A 145 7.32 -6.04 13.03
C GLY A 145 6.67 -6.95 11.98
N ASP A 146 5.76 -7.87 12.32
CA ASP A 146 5.16 -8.75 11.32
C ASP A 146 3.86 -8.17 10.73
N TYR A 147 3.81 -8.11 9.39
CA TYR A 147 2.67 -7.58 8.65
C TYR A 147 2.22 -8.55 7.56
N LYS A 148 0.91 -8.70 7.44
CA LYS A 148 0.24 -9.32 6.30
C LYS A 148 -0.59 -8.27 5.58
N VAL A 149 -0.28 -8.03 4.31
CA VAL A 149 -1.04 -7.12 3.45
C VAL A 149 -1.90 -7.94 2.48
N LYS A 150 -3.18 -7.58 2.38
CA LYS A 150 -4.11 -8.13 1.40
C LYS A 150 -4.94 -7.01 0.78
N TRP A 151 -4.99 -6.95 -0.54
CA TRP A 151 -5.93 -6.09 -1.26
C TRP A 151 -7.29 -6.77 -1.29
N LEU A 152 -8.31 -6.11 -0.73
CA LEU A 152 -9.70 -6.58 -0.67
C LEU A 152 -10.50 -6.13 -1.90
N ALA A 153 -10.09 -5.02 -2.51
CA ALA A 153 -10.53 -4.49 -3.79
C ALA A 153 -9.35 -3.76 -4.45
N ASN A 154 -9.50 -3.22 -5.67
CA ASN A 154 -8.42 -2.45 -6.31
C ASN A 154 -7.93 -1.24 -5.48
N ASP A 155 -8.76 -0.71 -4.59
CA ASP A 155 -8.51 0.50 -3.83
C ASP A 155 -8.73 0.34 -2.32
N VAL A 156 -8.76 -0.90 -1.82
CA VAL A 156 -8.86 -1.22 -0.39
C VAL A 156 -7.78 -2.23 -0.01
N ALA A 157 -6.82 -1.81 0.80
CA ALA A 157 -5.76 -2.66 1.33
C ALA A 157 -5.95 -2.90 2.83
N ALA A 158 -6.11 -4.14 3.24
CA ALA A 158 -6.08 -4.56 4.64
C ALA A 158 -4.66 -4.91 5.06
N VAL A 159 -4.19 -4.30 6.14
CA VAL A 159 -2.91 -4.57 6.77
C VAL A 159 -3.17 -5.19 8.13
N THR A 160 -2.92 -6.48 8.24
CA THR A 160 -3.02 -7.21 9.51
C THR A 160 -1.65 -7.28 10.15
N TYR A 161 -1.56 -6.97 11.43
CA TYR A 161 -0.30 -6.99 12.17
C TYR A 161 -0.55 -7.43 13.62
N LYS A 162 0.52 -7.87 14.27
CA LYS A 162 0.52 -8.14 15.70
C LYS A 162 1.08 -6.94 16.44
N ALA A 163 0.38 -6.51 17.48
CA ALA A 163 0.96 -5.55 18.42
C ALA A 163 1.96 -6.23 19.35
N ALA A 164 2.71 -5.42 20.10
CA ALA A 164 3.73 -5.89 21.06
C ALA A 164 3.19 -6.85 22.15
N ASP A 165 1.89 -6.82 22.45
CA ASP A 165 1.21 -7.73 23.38
C ASP A 165 0.65 -9.00 22.71
N ASN A 166 0.94 -9.22 21.43
CA ASN A 166 0.44 -10.28 20.56
C ASN A 166 -1.04 -10.18 20.14
N SER A 167 -1.72 -9.08 20.45
CA SER A 167 -3.06 -8.82 19.93
C SER A 167 -3.03 -8.59 18.41
N ILE A 168 -4.11 -8.98 17.73
CA ILE A 168 -4.27 -8.83 16.29
C ILE A 168 -4.99 -7.52 16.00
N HIS A 169 -4.39 -6.69 15.16
CA HIS A 169 -5.00 -5.45 14.69
C HIS A 169 -4.99 -5.37 13.17
N GLN A 170 -5.89 -4.54 12.65
CA GLN A 170 -5.95 -4.22 11.24
C GLN A 170 -5.92 -2.71 11.02
N PHE A 171 -5.14 -2.29 10.04
CA PHE A 171 -5.20 -0.96 9.46
C PHE A 171 -5.66 -1.07 8.01
N ILE A 172 -6.63 -0.24 7.60
CA ILE A 172 -7.17 -0.29 6.25
C ILE A 172 -6.79 0.96 5.46
N GLY A 173 -6.03 0.78 4.38
CA GLY A 173 -5.73 1.81 3.41
C GLY A 173 -6.83 1.89 2.35
N THR A 174 -7.60 2.98 2.34
CA THR A 174 -8.69 3.21 1.38
C THR A 174 -8.35 4.31 0.38
N TYR A 175 -8.45 4.06 -0.92
CA TYR A 175 -7.97 4.98 -1.97
C TYR A 175 -9.06 5.60 -2.85
N GLY A 176 -10.22 4.96 -2.99
CA GLY A 176 -11.35 5.47 -3.77
C GLY A 176 -12.58 5.83 -2.93
N TYR A 177 -13.73 5.80 -3.59
CA TYR A 177 -15.02 6.26 -3.08
C TYR A 177 -16.16 5.60 -3.88
N ARG A 178 -17.32 5.31 -3.27
CA ARG A 178 -18.48 4.65 -3.93
C ARG A 178 -19.76 5.49 -3.99
N GLY A 179 -19.70 6.75 -3.56
CA GLY A 179 -20.85 7.64 -3.65
C GLY A 179 -20.88 8.53 -4.87
N ASN A 180 -21.78 9.52 -4.80
CA ASN A 180 -22.01 10.50 -5.88
C ASN A 180 -21.14 11.78 -5.78
N GLY A 181 -20.18 11.82 -4.85
CA GLY A 181 -19.14 12.86 -4.73
C GLY A 181 -19.57 14.10 -3.94
N ILE A 182 -20.76 14.08 -3.33
CA ILE A 182 -21.39 15.25 -2.70
C ILE A 182 -21.23 15.24 -1.17
N SER A 183 -21.14 14.07 -0.54
CA SER A 183 -21.16 13.95 0.92
C SER A 183 -20.41 12.72 1.44
N TYR A 184 -19.81 12.84 2.62
CA TYR A 184 -19.19 11.71 3.32
C TYR A 184 -20.29 10.80 3.89
N TYR A 185 -20.09 9.49 3.84
CA TYR A 185 -21.05 8.49 4.30
C TYR A 185 -20.41 7.48 5.26
N TYR A 186 -21.27 6.79 6.01
CA TYR A 186 -20.85 5.75 6.94
C TYR A 186 -21.06 4.37 6.30
N VAL A 187 -19.97 3.63 6.10
CA VAL A 187 -19.99 2.34 5.40
C VAL A 187 -20.97 1.37 6.06
N GLY A 188 -20.97 1.31 7.39
CA GLY A 188 -21.92 0.48 8.14
C GLY A 188 -23.38 0.84 7.90
N ALA A 189 -23.71 2.12 7.75
CA ALA A 189 -25.09 2.53 7.45
C ALA A 189 -25.48 2.19 6.00
N GLU A 190 -24.59 2.45 5.05
CA GLU A 190 -24.85 2.25 3.61
C GLU A 190 -24.96 0.78 3.22
N MET A 191 -24.37 -0.14 4.00
CA MET A 191 -24.42 -1.58 3.72
C MET A 191 -25.52 -2.30 4.52
N HIS A 192 -26.58 -1.62 4.92
CA HIS A 192 -27.69 -2.24 5.66
C HIS A 192 -28.33 -3.39 4.86
N GLY A 193 -28.62 -4.52 5.55
CA GLY A 193 -29.25 -5.70 4.96
C GLY A 193 -28.42 -6.98 5.12
N ARG A 194 -28.77 -8.00 4.32
CA ARG A 194 -28.19 -9.34 4.37
C ARG A 194 -27.31 -9.62 3.14
N TYR A 195 -26.12 -10.14 3.38
CA TYR A 195 -25.15 -10.52 2.36
C TYR A 195 -24.70 -11.97 2.58
N GLN A 196 -24.63 -12.76 1.51
CA GLN A 196 -24.26 -14.18 1.57
C GLN A 196 -23.23 -14.53 0.51
N GLY A 197 -22.28 -15.38 0.91
CA GLY A 197 -21.37 -16.10 0.05
C GLY A 197 -21.44 -17.60 0.35
N ASP A 198 -20.50 -18.38 -0.21
CA ASP A 198 -20.57 -19.85 -0.18
C ASP A 198 -20.55 -20.42 1.25
N ASN A 199 -19.74 -19.85 2.14
CA ASN A 199 -19.54 -20.34 3.51
C ASN A 199 -19.63 -19.24 4.58
N ALA A 200 -20.09 -18.05 4.19
CA ALA A 200 -20.19 -16.90 5.08
C ALA A 200 -21.46 -16.07 4.82
N GLU A 201 -22.00 -15.49 5.88
CA GLU A 201 -23.14 -14.57 5.86
C GLU A 201 -22.83 -13.36 6.74
N VAL A 202 -23.24 -12.18 6.28
CA VAL A 202 -23.23 -10.93 7.05
C VAL A 202 -24.64 -10.38 7.10
N ILE A 203 -25.14 -10.13 8.30
CA ILE A 203 -26.41 -9.45 8.55
C ILE A 203 -26.09 -8.14 9.24
N ASN A 204 -26.42 -7.03 8.60
CA ASN A 204 -26.24 -5.69 9.14
C ASN A 204 -27.60 -5.07 9.42
N ASN A 205 -27.86 -4.77 10.69
CA ASN A 205 -29.13 -4.26 11.16
C ASN A 205 -28.95 -3.19 12.25
N THR A 206 -30.02 -2.77 12.91
CA THR A 206 -29.96 -1.73 13.94
C THR A 206 -29.19 -2.12 15.20
N GLU A 207 -29.09 -3.41 15.51
CA GLU A 207 -28.34 -3.91 16.67
C GLU A 207 -26.83 -3.96 16.41
N GLY A 208 -26.43 -4.04 15.13
CA GLY A 208 -25.05 -4.08 14.70
C GLY A 208 -24.86 -5.01 13.51
N ILE A 209 -23.69 -5.65 13.45
CA ILE A 209 -23.30 -6.54 12.36
C ILE A 209 -23.08 -7.94 12.91
N THR A 210 -23.84 -8.89 12.40
CA THR A 210 -23.65 -10.32 12.65
C THR A 210 -22.84 -10.93 11.52
N VAL A 211 -21.73 -11.59 11.84
CA VAL A 211 -20.95 -12.40 10.90
C VAL A 211 -21.13 -13.87 11.24
N THR A 212 -21.52 -14.68 10.25
CA THR A 212 -21.53 -16.13 10.35
C THR A 212 -20.54 -16.70 9.37
N GLU A 213 -19.52 -17.43 9.82
CA GLU A 213 -18.57 -18.16 8.96
C GLU A 213 -18.52 -19.63 9.40
N ASN A 214 -18.71 -20.56 8.47
CA ASN A 214 -18.65 -22.01 8.73
C ASN A 214 -19.52 -22.45 9.93
N GLY A 215 -20.72 -21.85 10.08
CA GLY A 215 -21.68 -22.16 11.15
C GLY A 215 -21.35 -21.53 12.51
N LYS A 216 -20.30 -20.73 12.64
CA LYS A 216 -20.01 -19.93 13.84
C LYS A 216 -20.50 -18.51 13.63
N THR A 217 -21.30 -18.02 14.56
CA THR A 217 -21.93 -16.70 14.49
C THR A 217 -21.39 -15.79 15.59
N GLU A 218 -21.06 -14.56 15.22
CA GLU A 218 -20.57 -13.50 16.11
C GLU A 218 -21.31 -12.19 15.81
N LEU A 219 -21.82 -11.54 16.86
CA LEU A 219 -22.46 -10.22 16.77
C LEU A 219 -21.48 -9.15 17.24
N PHE A 220 -21.40 -8.07 16.47
CA PHE A 220 -20.61 -6.88 16.75
C PHE A 220 -21.57 -5.70 16.85
N ASP A 221 -21.72 -5.12 18.03
CA ASP A 221 -22.46 -3.88 18.19
C ASP A 221 -21.72 -2.70 17.55
N TRP A 222 -22.40 -1.56 17.44
CA TRP A 222 -21.85 -0.37 16.79
C TRP A 222 -20.65 0.26 17.51
N ASP A 223 -20.51 0.05 18.82
CA ASP A 223 -19.38 0.60 19.59
C ASP A 223 -18.08 -0.15 19.30
N HIS A 224 -18.18 -1.40 18.83
CA HIS A 224 -17.05 -2.23 18.44
C HIS A 224 -16.77 -2.23 16.93
N ILE A 225 -17.25 -1.22 16.20
CA ILE A 225 -17.04 -1.08 14.75
C ILE A 225 -16.24 0.19 14.47
N GLN A 226 -15.09 0.03 13.82
CA GLN A 226 -14.24 1.14 13.41
C GLN A 226 -14.31 1.38 11.91
N GLN A 227 -14.64 2.61 11.51
CA GLN A 227 -14.65 3.01 10.09
C GLN A 227 -13.28 3.43 9.58
N PHE A 228 -12.95 2.99 8.37
CA PHE A 228 -11.76 3.38 7.63
C PHE A 228 -12.16 4.00 6.29
N GLY A 229 -11.96 5.32 6.18
CA GLY A 229 -12.35 6.07 5.00
C GLY A 229 -13.85 5.89 4.69
N THR A 230 -14.18 5.76 3.41
CA THR A 230 -15.55 5.54 2.94
C THR A 230 -15.72 4.15 2.33
N LEU A 231 -14.77 3.24 2.52
CA LEU A 231 -14.75 1.96 1.80
C LEU A 231 -14.72 0.74 2.71
N ALA A 232 -14.37 0.88 3.99
CA ALA A 232 -14.24 -0.27 4.86
C ALA A 232 -14.58 0.03 6.33
N ILE A 233 -14.90 -1.04 7.04
CA ILE A 233 -15.02 -1.09 8.50
C ILE A 233 -14.26 -2.30 9.04
N VAL A 234 -13.76 -2.18 10.26
CA VAL A 234 -13.19 -3.28 11.03
C VAL A 234 -14.12 -3.59 12.19
N LEU A 235 -14.48 -4.86 12.34
CA LEU A 235 -15.28 -5.37 13.46
C LEU A 235 -14.32 -5.89 14.54
N MET A 236 -14.47 -5.35 15.74
CA MET A 236 -13.57 -5.59 16.86
C MET A 236 -14.21 -6.52 17.88
N LYS A 237 -13.42 -7.40 18.49
CA LYS A 237 -13.82 -8.24 19.61
C LYS A 237 -12.76 -8.16 20.69
N ASP A 238 -13.16 -7.77 21.90
CA ASP A 238 -12.25 -7.58 23.02
C ASP A 238 -11.05 -6.67 22.65
N ASP A 239 -11.33 -5.55 21.96
CA ASP A 239 -10.34 -4.60 21.42
C ASP A 239 -9.35 -5.16 20.37
N HIS A 240 -9.61 -6.36 19.83
CA HIS A 240 -8.83 -6.96 18.75
C HIS A 240 -9.62 -6.99 17.44
N ALA A 241 -8.95 -6.82 16.30
CA ALA A 241 -9.60 -6.97 15.01
C ALA A 241 -10.02 -8.43 14.80
N ALA A 242 -11.31 -8.66 14.50
CA ALA A 242 -11.85 -9.98 14.16
C ALA A 242 -12.13 -10.10 12.66
N TRP A 243 -12.74 -9.08 12.07
CA TRP A 243 -13.14 -9.05 10.67
C TRP A 243 -12.95 -7.67 10.07
N THR A 244 -12.66 -7.60 8.78
CA THR A 244 -12.84 -6.41 7.95
C THR A 244 -13.97 -6.67 6.98
N ILE A 245 -14.83 -5.67 6.80
CA ILE A 245 -15.78 -5.61 5.69
C ILE A 245 -15.40 -4.44 4.80
N ALA A 246 -15.20 -4.70 3.52
CA ALA A 246 -14.92 -3.70 2.49
C ALA A 246 -16.02 -3.66 1.44
N LEU A 247 -16.29 -2.48 0.88
CA LEU A 247 -17.16 -2.32 -0.26
C LEU A 247 -16.40 -2.74 -1.54
N ASP A 248 -17.00 -3.62 -2.33
CA ASP A 248 -16.43 -4.04 -3.61
C ASP A 248 -16.51 -2.90 -4.65
N GLU A 249 -15.86 -3.07 -5.80
CA GLU A 249 -15.86 -2.08 -6.88
C GLU A 249 -17.24 -1.86 -7.50
N ASN A 250 -18.09 -2.88 -7.47
CA ASN A 250 -19.46 -2.82 -7.98
C ASN A 250 -20.49 -2.40 -6.93
N PHE A 251 -20.06 -2.00 -5.73
CA PHE A 251 -21.00 -1.56 -4.69
C PHE A 251 -21.57 -0.20 -5.06
N GLU A 252 -22.90 -0.13 -5.11
CA GLU A 252 -23.64 1.09 -5.41
C GLU A 252 -24.57 1.43 -4.26
N MET A 253 -24.55 2.70 -3.89
CA MET A 253 -25.43 3.29 -2.88
C MET A 253 -26.23 4.42 -3.51
N TYR A 254 -27.47 4.59 -3.04
CA TYR A 254 -28.41 5.54 -3.61
C TYR A 254 -28.76 6.61 -2.58
N SER A 255 -28.92 7.86 -3.03
CA SER A 255 -29.33 8.96 -2.14
C SER A 255 -30.75 8.80 -1.60
N ASP A 256 -31.58 8.02 -2.30
CA ASP A 256 -32.92 7.66 -1.86
C ASP A 256 -32.82 6.42 -0.97
N ALA A 257 -33.03 6.61 0.34
CA ALA A 257 -33.00 5.55 1.34
C ALA A 257 -34.06 4.46 1.13
N SER A 258 -35.06 4.67 0.26
CA SER A 258 -36.02 3.63 -0.12
C SER A 258 -35.45 2.63 -1.13
N ILE A 259 -34.35 2.97 -1.80
CA ILE A 259 -33.64 2.11 -2.73
C ILE A 259 -32.52 1.41 -1.96
N PRO A 260 -32.61 0.08 -1.75
CA PRO A 260 -31.54 -0.62 -1.07
C PRO A 260 -30.22 -0.55 -1.85
N PRO A 261 -29.07 -0.58 -1.15
CA PRO A 261 -27.78 -0.68 -1.81
C PRO A 261 -27.70 -1.93 -2.70
N SER A 262 -26.86 -1.88 -3.72
CA SER A 262 -26.61 -3.01 -4.61
C SER A 262 -25.11 -3.31 -4.73
N GLY A 263 -24.77 -4.42 -5.37
CA GLY A 263 -23.39 -4.90 -5.49
C GLY A 263 -22.94 -5.77 -4.32
N ASN A 264 -21.62 -5.96 -4.22
CA ASN A 264 -21.02 -6.90 -3.29
C ASN A 264 -20.29 -6.20 -2.14
N ILE A 265 -20.13 -6.93 -1.05
CA ILE A 265 -19.13 -6.61 -0.02
C ILE A 265 -18.08 -7.72 0.02
N VAL A 266 -16.93 -7.41 0.59
CA VAL A 266 -15.82 -8.35 0.78
C VAL A 266 -15.58 -8.50 2.27
N LEU A 267 -15.73 -9.73 2.77
CA LEU A 267 -15.45 -10.11 4.15
C LEU A 267 -14.03 -10.69 4.24
N TYR A 268 -13.24 -10.22 5.21
CA TYR A 268 -11.88 -10.69 5.42
C TYR A 268 -11.58 -10.92 6.90
N LYS A 269 -11.13 -12.13 7.24
CA LYS A 269 -10.78 -12.47 8.63
C LYS A 269 -9.45 -11.85 9.04
N ALA A 270 -9.45 -11.20 10.19
CA ALA A 270 -8.25 -10.66 10.82
C ALA A 270 -7.47 -11.81 11.49
N THR A 271 -6.38 -12.23 10.85
CA THR A 271 -5.47 -13.25 11.37
C THR A 271 -4.11 -13.08 10.72
N MET A 272 -3.02 -13.60 11.29
CA MET A 272 -1.72 -13.69 10.59
C MET A 272 -1.60 -14.95 9.72
N GLU A 273 -2.51 -15.91 9.88
CA GLU A 273 -2.56 -17.11 9.05
C GLU A 273 -2.93 -16.78 7.60
N LYS A 274 -2.58 -17.67 6.68
CA LYS A 274 -2.96 -17.52 5.27
C LYS A 274 -4.46 -17.77 5.12
N ASN A 275 -5.17 -16.77 4.62
CA ASN A 275 -6.60 -16.82 4.32
C ASN A 275 -6.91 -15.93 3.12
N GLU A 276 -8.04 -16.18 2.48
CA GLU A 276 -8.54 -15.41 1.34
C GLU A 276 -9.81 -14.65 1.72
N PRO A 277 -10.05 -13.46 1.16
CA PRO A 277 -11.30 -12.75 1.33
C PRO A 277 -12.47 -13.49 0.67
N VAL A 278 -13.66 -13.33 1.23
CA VAL A 278 -14.90 -13.91 0.73
C VAL A 278 -15.78 -12.79 0.19
N THR A 279 -16.12 -12.84 -1.09
CA THR A 279 -17.10 -11.92 -1.69
C THR A 279 -18.51 -12.35 -1.33
N LEU A 280 -19.29 -11.44 -0.77
CA LEU A 280 -20.67 -11.66 -0.35
C LEU A 280 -21.61 -10.82 -1.21
N ARG A 281 -22.67 -11.46 -1.70
CA ARG A 281 -23.69 -10.81 -2.51
C ARG A 281 -24.87 -10.44 -1.66
N ARG A 282 -25.47 -9.28 -1.90
CA ARG A 282 -26.70 -8.89 -1.24
C ARG A 282 -27.82 -9.85 -1.59
N ILE A 283 -28.58 -10.29 -0.59
CA ILE A 283 -29.80 -11.06 -0.75
C ILE A 283 -30.98 -10.13 -0.48
N ALA A 284 -32.03 -10.26 -1.30
CA ALA A 284 -33.27 -9.55 -1.05
C ALA A 284 -33.86 -9.98 0.29
N ASP A 285 -34.25 -9.01 1.11
CA ASP A 285 -35.08 -9.32 2.27
C ASP A 285 -36.36 -9.97 1.74
N ASN A 286 -36.53 -11.27 1.99
CA ASN A 286 -37.79 -11.93 1.70
C ASN A 286 -38.85 -11.16 2.48
N LYS A 287 -39.67 -10.38 1.77
CA LYS A 287 -40.94 -9.92 2.33
C LYS A 287 -41.66 -11.19 2.75
N SER A 288 -41.69 -11.44 4.06
CA SER A 288 -42.67 -12.35 4.63
C SER A 288 -44.03 -11.85 4.13
N ASN A 289 -44.65 -12.63 3.25
CA ASN A 289 -46.03 -12.42 2.85
C ASN A 289 -46.86 -12.48 4.15
N GLU A 290 -47.30 -11.31 4.63
CA GLU A 290 -48.50 -11.18 5.45
C GLU A 290 -49.74 -11.28 4.57
#